data_AF-A0A7S0X129-F1
#
_entry.id   AF-A0A7S0X129-F1
#
_cell.length_a   1.000
_cell.length_b   1.000
_cell.length_c   1.000
_cell.angle_alpha   90.00
_cell.angle_beta   90.00
_cell.angle_gamma   90.00
#
_symmetry.space_group_name_H-M   'P 1'
#
loop_
_entity.id
_entity.type
_entity.pdbx_description
1 polymer ?
#
loop_
_entity_poly.entity_id
_entity_poly.type
_entity_poly.pdbx_seq_one_letter_code
_entity_poly.pdbx_strand_id
1 'polypeptide(L)'
;LHEAMQRTTAMVVAAALPRIKEVQAQMALPPRSCFQFFGLDFLVDARMTPWLLEVNATPSMKVEHEVPATRRLIHDEKAPVMRDLVAMMEVGPDRFRDPPTSEYKSLAFMAGELQ
;
A
#
# COMPACT_ATOMS: atom_id res chain seq x y z
N LEU A 1 -17.57 2.01 -12.65
CA LEU A 1 -17.16 1.52 -11.31
C LEU A 1 -15.78 2.05 -10.90
N HIS A 2 -14.71 1.69 -11.61
CA HIS A 2 -13.33 2.09 -11.26
C HIS A 2 -13.15 3.60 -11.09
N GLU A 3 -13.59 4.41 -12.06
CA GLU A 3 -13.52 5.88 -11.96
C GLU A 3 -14.29 6.45 -10.76
N ALA A 4 -15.42 5.84 -10.40
CA ALA A 4 -16.20 6.25 -9.25
C ALA A 4 -15.46 5.93 -7.93
N MET A 5 -14.84 4.76 -7.84
CA MET A 5 -13.96 4.42 -6.70
C MET A 5 -12.78 5.39 -6.61
N GLN A 6 -12.08 5.69 -7.72
CA GLN A 6 -10.98 6.65 -7.76
C GLN A 6 -11.41 8.05 -7.31
N ARG A 7 -12.58 8.52 -7.79
CA ARG A 7 -13.14 9.81 -7.38
C ARG A 7 -13.41 9.84 -5.87
N THR A 8 -14.03 8.80 -5.33
CA THR A 8 -14.29 8.69 -3.89
C THR A 8 -12.98 8.68 -3.09
N THR A 9 -11.98 7.91 -3.51
CA THR A 9 -10.64 7.90 -2.90
C THR A 9 -10.00 9.29 -2.90
N ALA A 10 -10.04 10.00 -4.02
CA ALA A 10 -9.51 11.37 -4.10
C ALA A 10 -10.25 12.33 -3.16
N MET A 11 -11.57 12.22 -3.05
CA MET A 11 -12.38 13.03 -2.14
C MET A 11 -12.06 12.74 -0.66
N VAL A 12 -11.84 11.49 -0.29
CA VAL A 12 -11.38 11.11 1.06
C VAL A 12 -10.07 11.79 1.40
N VAL A 13 -9.07 11.69 0.52
CA VAL A 13 -7.76 12.32 0.72
C VAL A 13 -7.90 13.83 0.80
N ALA A 14 -8.68 14.44 -0.09
CA ALA A 14 -8.92 15.88 -0.10
C ALA A 14 -9.60 16.36 1.20
N ALA A 15 -10.54 15.60 1.74
CA ALA A 15 -11.21 15.91 3.00
C ALA A 15 -10.28 15.79 4.21
N ALA A 16 -9.35 14.83 4.20
CA ALA A 16 -8.36 14.65 5.27
C ALA A 16 -7.18 15.63 5.19
N LEU A 17 -6.89 16.16 3.99
CA LEU A 17 -5.69 16.95 3.71
C LEU A 17 -5.48 18.17 4.62
N PRO A 18 -6.51 18.98 4.98
CA PRO A 18 -6.32 20.11 5.89
C PRO A 18 -5.78 19.67 7.25
N ARG A 19 -6.35 18.60 7.83
CA ARG A 19 -5.92 18.09 9.14
C ARG A 19 -4.53 17.48 9.08
N ILE A 20 -4.20 16.74 8.02
CA ILE A 20 -2.85 16.19 7.81
C ILE A 20 -1.82 17.31 7.77
N LYS A 21 -2.07 18.39 7.01
CA LYS A 21 -1.16 19.55 6.92
C LYS A 21 -0.99 20.26 8.27
N GLU A 22 -2.09 20.44 9.01
CA GLU A 22 -2.07 21.05 10.34
C GLU A 22 -1.17 20.27 11.31
N VAL A 23 -1.35 18.94 11.39
CA VAL A 23 -0.55 18.07 12.27
C VAL A 23 0.91 18.03 11.80
N GLN A 24 1.15 17.93 10.50
CA GLN A 24 2.51 17.91 9.95
C GLN A 24 3.29 19.20 10.29
N ALA A 25 2.64 20.36 10.25
CA ALA A 25 3.26 21.63 10.61
C ALA A 25 3.72 21.68 12.08
N GLN A 26 3.07 20.91 12.96
CA GLN A 26 3.43 20.82 14.39
C GLN A 26 4.60 19.86 14.66
N MET A 27 4.90 18.94 13.73
CA MET A 27 5.88 17.87 13.95
C MET A 27 7.33 18.27 13.56
N ALA A 28 7.55 19.45 12.98
CA ALA A 28 8.87 19.93 12.53
C ALA A 28 9.63 18.92 11.64
N LEU A 29 8.91 18.13 10.84
CA LEU A 29 9.48 17.08 9.99
C LEU A 29 10.01 17.66 8.67
N PRO A 30 11.09 17.10 8.10
CA PRO A 30 11.55 17.46 6.77
C PRO A 30 10.43 17.28 5.72
N PRO A 31 10.38 18.11 4.66
CA PRO A 31 9.43 17.90 3.57
C PRO A 31 9.56 16.49 2.98
N ARG A 32 8.43 15.88 2.60
CA ARG A 32 8.39 14.54 1.95
C ARG A 32 9.03 13.41 2.77
N SER A 33 9.09 13.54 4.09
CA SER A 33 9.65 12.52 5.01
C SER A 33 8.62 11.51 5.52
N CYS A 34 7.34 11.66 5.18
CA CYS A 34 6.27 10.76 5.57
C CYS A 34 5.56 10.18 4.35
N PHE A 35 5.13 8.93 4.48
CA PHE A 35 4.23 8.25 3.57
C PHE A 35 3.19 7.47 4.38
N GLN A 36 2.07 7.13 3.74
CA GLN A 36 1.05 6.27 4.35
C GLN A 36 0.41 5.40 3.28
N PHE A 37 0.27 4.12 3.59
CA PHE A 37 -0.49 3.17 2.79
C PHE A 37 -1.85 2.96 3.44
N PHE A 38 -2.93 3.19 2.70
CA PHE A 38 -4.30 3.03 3.18
C PHE A 38 -5.00 1.89 2.42
N GLY A 39 -5.75 1.06 3.14
CA GLY A 39 -6.75 0.17 2.55
C GLY A 39 -8.11 0.87 2.52
N LEU A 40 -8.82 0.81 1.41
CA LEU A 40 -10.17 1.37 1.29
C LEU A 40 -11.14 0.25 0.92
N ASP A 41 -12.13 0.05 1.78
CA ASP A 41 -13.11 -1.02 1.63
C ASP A 41 -14.38 -0.47 1.01
N PHE A 42 -14.80 -1.05 -0.10
CA PHE A 42 -15.99 -0.64 -0.84
C PHE A 42 -17.02 -1.77 -0.89
N LEU A 43 -18.28 -1.43 -0.64
CA LEU A 43 -19.43 -2.26 -0.99
C LEU A 43 -19.96 -1.84 -2.36
N VAL A 44 -20.07 -2.78 -3.29
CA VAL A 44 -20.66 -2.52 -4.62
C VAL A 44 -22.10 -3.03 -4.65
N ASP A 45 -23.06 -2.14 -4.88
CA ASP A 45 -24.48 -2.52 -4.94
C ASP A 45 -24.90 -3.09 -6.30
N ALA A 46 -26.15 -3.57 -6.40
CA ALA A 46 -26.70 -4.16 -7.62
C ALA A 46 -26.78 -3.20 -8.82
N ARG A 47 -26.66 -1.88 -8.59
CA ARG A 47 -26.58 -0.86 -9.64
C ARG A 47 -25.14 -0.46 -9.97
N MET A 48 -24.15 -1.23 -9.49
CA MET A 48 -22.73 -0.95 -9.65
C MET A 48 -22.27 0.36 -9.00
N THR A 49 -22.96 0.77 -7.93
CA THR A 49 -22.56 1.94 -7.13
C THR A 49 -21.55 1.51 -6.07
N PRO A 50 -20.34 2.08 -6.03
CA PRO A 50 -19.36 1.81 -4.97
C PRO A 50 -19.63 2.70 -3.76
N TRP A 51 -19.93 2.08 -2.63
CA TRP A 51 -20.12 2.73 -1.33
C TRP A 51 -18.86 2.51 -0.50
N LEU A 52 -18.14 3.58 -0.14
CA LEU A 52 -17.02 3.49 0.78
C LEU A 52 -17.53 3.13 2.17
N LEU A 53 -16.98 2.06 2.75
CA LEU A 53 -17.31 1.60 4.10
C LEU A 53 -16.31 2.15 5.12
N GLU A 54 -15.03 1.95 4.87
CA GLU A 54 -13.95 2.39 5.77
C GLU A 54 -12.65 2.71 5.04
N VAL A 55 -11.79 3.43 5.75
CA VAL A 55 -10.41 3.72 5.36
C VAL A 55 -9.51 3.20 6.48
N ASN A 56 -8.78 2.13 6.20
CA ASN A 56 -7.91 1.47 7.15
C ASN A 56 -6.47 1.98 7.00
N ALA A 57 -5.91 2.55 8.07
CA ALA A 57 -4.51 3.03 8.10
C ALA A 57 -3.48 1.90 8.28
N THR A 58 -3.93 0.69 8.62
CA THR A 58 -3.09 -0.50 8.83
C THR A 58 -3.70 -1.71 8.11
N PRO A 59 -3.80 -1.68 6.77
CA PRO A 59 -4.33 -2.81 6.02
C PRO A 59 -3.40 -4.03 6.17
N SER A 60 -4.00 -5.22 6.25
CA SER A 60 -3.23 -6.45 6.41
C SER A 60 -2.42 -6.79 5.16
N MET A 61 -1.11 -6.89 5.30
CA MET A 61 -0.20 -7.38 4.26
C MET A 61 0.16 -8.86 4.41
N LYS A 62 -0.53 -9.58 5.30
CA LYS A 62 -0.28 -11.00 5.52
C LYS A 62 -0.63 -11.81 4.26
N VAL A 63 0.25 -12.75 3.92
CA VAL A 63 0.08 -13.74 2.85
C VAL A 63 -0.16 -15.12 3.50
N GLU A 64 -1.42 -15.40 3.78
CA GLU A 64 -1.83 -16.61 4.49
C GLU A 64 -3.17 -17.09 3.98
N HIS A 65 -3.23 -18.39 3.68
CA HIS A 65 -4.45 -19.14 3.41
C HIS A 65 -4.11 -20.63 3.48
N GLU A 66 -5.04 -21.48 3.89
CA GLU A 66 -4.84 -22.94 3.95
C GLU A 66 -4.63 -23.54 2.56
N VAL A 67 -5.40 -23.07 1.58
CA VAL A 67 -5.28 -23.47 0.17
C VAL A 67 -4.05 -22.81 -0.48
N PRO A 68 -3.05 -23.57 -0.99
CA PRO A 68 -1.83 -23.02 -1.56
C PRO A 68 -2.06 -22.09 -2.76
N ALA A 69 -3.02 -22.42 -3.63
CA ALA A 69 -3.36 -21.58 -4.78
C ALA A 69 -3.89 -20.21 -4.35
N THR A 70 -4.73 -20.15 -3.32
CA THR A 70 -5.25 -18.88 -2.78
C THR A 70 -4.16 -18.10 -2.07
N ARG A 71 -3.26 -18.77 -1.33
CA ARG A 71 -2.09 -18.12 -0.74
C ARG A 71 -1.21 -17.46 -1.80
N ARG A 72 -0.98 -18.14 -2.92
CA ARG A 72 -0.24 -17.60 -4.05
C ARG A 72 -0.97 -16.43 -4.71
N LEU A 73 -2.29 -16.53 -4.90
CA LEU A 73 -3.09 -15.42 -5.39
C LEU A 73 -2.96 -14.18 -4.49
N ILE A 74 -3.08 -14.34 -3.16
CA ILE A 74 -2.92 -13.23 -2.20
C ILE A 74 -1.52 -12.61 -2.33
N HIS A 75 -0.48 -13.42 -2.50
CA HIS A 75 0.88 -12.94 -2.72
C HIS A 75 0.98 -12.12 -4.00
N ASP A 76 0.48 -12.67 -5.11
CA ASP A 76 0.64 -12.11 -6.45
C ASP A 76 -0.13 -10.78 -6.59
N GLU A 77 -1.22 -10.58 -5.84
CA GLU A 77 -1.92 -9.30 -5.75
C GLU A 77 -1.23 -8.28 -4.82
N LYS A 78 -0.69 -8.71 -3.68
CA LYS A 78 -0.14 -7.81 -2.64
C LYS A 78 1.30 -7.37 -2.89
N ALA A 79 2.16 -8.27 -3.40
CA ALA A 79 3.57 -8.01 -3.57
C ALA A 79 3.86 -6.87 -4.57
N PRO A 80 3.17 -6.79 -5.74
CA PRO A 80 3.37 -5.68 -6.68
C PRO A 80 3.05 -4.32 -6.07
N VAL A 81 1.99 -4.22 -5.27
CA VAL A 81 1.59 -2.94 -4.63
C VAL A 81 2.69 -2.41 -3.71
N MET A 82 3.31 -3.27 -2.90
CA MET A 82 4.39 -2.84 -2.01
C MET A 82 5.66 -2.48 -2.79
N ARG A 83 6.00 -3.23 -3.83
CA ARG A 83 7.14 -2.92 -4.69
C ARG A 83 6.95 -1.56 -5.34
N ASP A 84 5.79 -1.32 -5.93
CA ASP A 84 5.48 -0.07 -6.63
C ASP A 84 5.45 1.12 -5.65
N LEU A 85 4.93 0.93 -4.43
CA LEU A 85 4.98 1.94 -3.36
C LEU A 85 6.42 2.33 -3.03
N VAL A 86 7.31 1.37 -2.80
CA VAL A 86 8.72 1.64 -2.47
C VAL A 86 9.46 2.29 -3.63
N ALA A 87 9.20 1.83 -4.86
CA ALA A 87 9.74 2.45 -6.07
C ALA A 87 9.28 3.91 -6.22
N MET A 88 7.99 4.20 -5.98
CA MET A 88 7.44 5.56 -6.02
C MET A 88 8.03 6.49 -4.95
N MET A 89 8.46 5.94 -3.82
CA MET A 89 9.16 6.71 -2.78
C MET A 89 10.63 6.94 -3.10
N GLU A 90 11.14 6.39 -4.21
CA GLU A 90 12.56 6.46 -4.61
C GLU A 90 13.50 5.92 -3.53
N VAL A 91 13.01 4.99 -2.70
CA VAL A 91 13.79 4.35 -1.64
C VAL A 91 14.53 3.16 -2.24
N GLY A 92 15.86 3.28 -2.39
CA GLY A 92 16.69 2.22 -2.96
C GLY A 92 16.34 1.88 -4.41
N PRO A 93 16.41 2.84 -5.35
CA PRO A 93 15.95 2.68 -6.73
C PRO A 93 16.65 1.54 -7.50
N ASP A 94 17.90 1.24 -7.14
CA ASP A 94 18.64 0.14 -7.75
C ASP A 94 18.25 -1.24 -7.19
N ARG A 95 17.65 -1.31 -5.98
CA ARG A 95 17.28 -2.57 -5.30
C ARG A 95 16.04 -3.24 -5.88
N PHE A 96 15.16 -2.48 -6.53
CA PHE A 96 13.86 -2.96 -7.05
C PHE A 96 13.76 -2.91 -8.57
N ARG A 97 14.89 -2.71 -9.25
CA ARG A 97 14.95 -2.54 -10.71
C ARG A 97 14.80 -3.86 -11.48
N ASP A 98 15.22 -4.96 -10.86
CA ASP A 98 15.12 -6.29 -11.43
C ASP A 98 13.81 -6.99 -11.05
N PRO A 99 13.21 -7.80 -11.95
CA PRO A 99 12.03 -8.60 -11.63
C PRO A 99 12.36 -9.56 -10.47
N PRO A 100 11.39 -9.82 -9.57
CA PRO A 100 11.64 -10.67 -8.40
C PRO A 100 12.06 -12.07 -8.86
N THR A 101 13.30 -12.46 -8.55
CA THR A 101 13.62 -13.87 -8.44
C THR A 101 12.81 -14.38 -7.24
N SER A 102 11.81 -15.22 -7.50
CA SER A 102 10.79 -15.70 -6.55
C SER A 102 11.36 -16.50 -5.35
N GLU A 103 12.64 -16.39 -5.04
CA GLU A 103 13.22 -16.99 -3.86
C GLU A 103 13.17 -15.97 -2.73
N TYR A 104 12.25 -16.21 -1.78
CA TYR A 104 12.27 -15.55 -0.49
C TYR A 104 13.69 -15.66 0.10
N LYS A 105 14.39 -14.53 0.13
CA LYS A 105 15.71 -14.48 0.76
C LYS A 105 15.52 -14.60 2.26
N SER A 106 16.21 -15.54 2.88
CA SER A 106 16.07 -15.82 4.32
C SER A 106 16.43 -14.58 5.16
N LEU A 107 15.92 -14.52 6.40
CA LEU A 107 16.31 -13.46 7.34
C LEU A 107 17.83 -13.38 7.55
N ALA A 108 18.52 -14.52 7.46
CA ALA A 108 19.98 -14.60 7.51
C ALA A 108 20.64 -13.92 6.30
N PHE A 109 20.05 -14.06 5.10
CA PHE A 109 20.51 -13.33 3.91
C PHE A 109 20.34 -11.81 4.09
N MET A 110 19.18 -11.38 4.60
CA MET A 110 18.91 -9.95 4.81
C MET A 110 19.82 -9.31 5.86
N ALA A 111 20.22 -10.05 6.90
CA ALA A 111 21.14 -9.55 7.93
C ALA A 111 22.56 -9.31 7.39
N GLY A 112 22.99 -10.04 6.35
CA GLY A 112 24.31 -9.89 5.73
C GLY A 112 24.44 -8.69 4.78
N GLU A 113 23.34 -8.17 4.23
CA GLU A 113 23.36 -6.96 3.37
C GLU A 113 23.44 -5.65 4.16
N LEU A 114 23.25 -5.69 5.49
CA LEU A 114 23.25 -4.51 6.37
C LEU A 114 24.61 -4.27 7.05
N GLN A 115 25.65 -5.00 6.64
CA GLN A 115 27.05 -4.80 7.03
C GLN A 115 27.83 -4.21 5.85
#